data_AF-A0A517YE54-F1
#
_entry.id   AF-A0A517YE54-F1
#
_cell.length_a   1.000
_cell.length_b   1.000
_cell.length_c   1.000
_cell.angle_alpha   90.00
_cell.angle_beta   90.00
_cell.angle_gamma   90.00
#
_symmetry.space_group_name_H-M   'P 1'
#
loop_
_entity.id
_entity.type
_entity.pdbx_description
1 polymer ?
#
loop_
_entity_poly.entity_id
_entity_poly.type
_entity_poly.pdbx_seq_one_letter_code
_entity_poly.pdbx_strand_id
1 'polypeptide(L)'
;MPVDPTKLRFGPYQSTRFKIGQKVDCDARGEVTIFRISDGRIPWPVGKKGSALSLVLTGDLARAVRQEAVPAIKHWWGVGTNTVWKWRRALGVEDTEGNRLIRVEHQTPERVAAFVKAIAPSARSPERRAKIAAAKRGKPRPAHVVEILRQANVGKRHTEASRAKMSASQKARAERGNLPPAAGVPWSAKELKLLRTLPAKTVAKRTGRTLQAVYARRSLLKLPDGRRAAK
;
A
#
# COMPACT_ATOMS: atom_id res chain seq x y z
N MET A 1 10.43 0.08 -23.08
CA MET A 1 11.81 -0.42 -23.02
C MET A 1 12.02 -1.16 -21.71
N PRO A 2 12.68 -2.33 -21.70
CA PRO A 2 13.03 -3.00 -20.45
C PRO A 2 13.93 -2.08 -19.62
N VAL A 3 13.58 -1.92 -18.34
CA VAL A 3 14.37 -1.12 -17.39
C VAL A 3 15.69 -1.81 -17.17
N ASP A 4 16.80 -1.13 -17.50
CA ASP A 4 18.13 -1.61 -17.19
C ASP A 4 18.48 -1.24 -15.73
N PRO A 5 18.54 -2.22 -14.81
CA PRO A 5 18.87 -1.96 -13.42
C PRO A 5 20.37 -1.67 -13.21
N THR A 6 21.21 -1.96 -14.21
CA THR A 6 22.66 -1.79 -14.13
C THR A 6 23.14 -0.42 -14.61
N LYS A 7 22.30 0.34 -15.31
CA LYS A 7 22.58 1.71 -15.75
C LYS A 7 22.90 2.62 -14.57
N LEU A 8 24.04 3.31 -14.63
CA LEU A 8 24.38 4.42 -13.71
C LEU A 8 23.49 5.61 -14.02
N ARG A 9 22.82 6.15 -13.00
CA ARG A 9 21.85 7.25 -13.15
C ARG A 9 22.41 8.62 -12.74
N PHE A 10 23.45 8.63 -11.92
CA PHE A 10 24.05 9.85 -11.35
C PHE A 10 25.55 9.98 -11.68
N GLY A 11 26.10 9.04 -12.45
CA GLY A 11 27.46 9.09 -12.96
C GLY A 11 27.69 10.23 -13.98
N PRO A 12 28.92 10.40 -14.46
CA PRO A 12 30.03 9.45 -14.40
C PRO A 12 30.73 9.37 -13.04
N TYR A 13 31.47 8.28 -12.83
CA TYR A 13 32.32 8.07 -11.66
C TYR A 13 33.74 7.74 -12.11
N GLN A 14 34.73 8.33 -11.47
CA GLN A 14 36.13 8.12 -11.81
C GLN A 14 36.94 7.76 -10.58
N SER A 15 37.88 6.84 -10.75
CA SER A 15 38.88 6.58 -9.71
C SER A 15 39.83 7.75 -9.65
N THR A 16 40.01 8.32 -8.45
CA THR A 16 41.14 9.21 -8.17
C THR A 16 42.46 8.47 -8.42
N ARG A 17 43.55 9.23 -8.63
CA ARG A 17 44.89 8.65 -8.81
C ARG A 17 45.39 8.10 -7.47
N PHE A 18 45.91 6.89 -7.48
CA PHE A 18 46.44 6.21 -6.30
C PHE A 18 47.78 5.52 -6.61
N LYS A 19 48.60 5.32 -5.58
CA LYS A 19 49.81 4.49 -5.68
C LYS A 19 49.62 3.20 -4.89
N ILE A 20 50.11 2.08 -5.43
CA ILE A 20 50.18 0.82 -4.68
C ILE A 20 51.11 1.03 -3.48
N GLY A 21 50.71 0.53 -2.31
CA GLY A 21 51.39 0.75 -1.02
C GLY A 21 50.98 2.01 -0.28
N GLN A 22 50.21 2.91 -0.90
CA GLN A 22 49.71 4.13 -0.25
C GLN A 22 48.68 3.79 0.83
N LYS A 23 48.79 4.44 2.00
CA LYS A 23 47.75 4.43 3.02
C LYS A 23 46.66 5.44 2.67
N VAL A 24 45.41 5.00 2.72
CA VAL A 24 44.23 5.83 2.45
C VAL A 24 43.16 5.56 3.49
N ASP A 25 42.37 6.57 3.80
CA ASP A 25 41.21 6.40 4.68
C ASP A 25 40.02 5.85 3.89
N CYS A 26 39.34 4.88 4.49
CA CYS A 26 38.20 4.18 3.92
C CYS A 26 36.98 4.41 4.82
N ASP A 27 35.93 5.02 4.30
CA ASP A 27 34.73 5.40 5.08
C ASP A 27 34.11 4.20 5.85
N ALA A 28 34.30 2.97 5.36
CA ALA A 28 33.78 1.76 6.00
C ALA A 28 34.78 1.01 6.90
N ARG A 29 36.09 1.27 6.76
CA ARG A 29 37.15 0.44 7.39
C ARG A 29 38.24 1.25 8.09
N GLY A 30 38.22 2.58 8.04
CA GLY A 30 39.32 3.45 8.47
C GLY A 30 40.56 3.32 7.57
N GLU A 31 41.75 3.53 8.13
CA GLU A 31 43.01 3.46 7.38
C GLU A 31 43.25 2.05 6.78
N VAL A 32 43.52 2.00 5.47
CA VAL A 32 43.85 0.80 4.70
C VAL A 32 45.01 1.06 3.74
N THR A 33 45.81 0.04 3.46
CA THR A 33 46.90 0.14 2.47
C THR A 33 46.44 -0.36 1.11
N ILE A 34 46.62 0.43 0.07
CA ILE A 34 46.26 0.03 -1.31
C ILE A 34 47.19 -1.10 -1.75
N PHE A 35 46.59 -2.24 -2.10
CA PHE A 35 47.33 -3.45 -2.48
C PHE A 35 47.29 -3.70 -3.99
N ARG A 36 46.12 -3.53 -4.62
CA ARG A 36 45.92 -3.72 -6.06
C ARG A 36 44.73 -2.90 -6.55
N ILE A 37 44.49 -2.93 -7.86
CA ILE A 37 43.26 -2.42 -8.48
C ILE A 37 42.29 -3.59 -8.70
N SER A 38 40.99 -3.34 -8.57
CA SER A 38 39.94 -4.33 -8.83
C SER A 38 39.65 -4.49 -10.32
N ASP A 39 39.25 -5.70 -10.71
CA ASP A 39 38.92 -6.06 -12.09
C ASP A 39 37.46 -5.71 -12.48
N GLY A 40 36.89 -4.70 -11.80
CA GLY A 40 35.56 -4.19 -12.09
C GLY A 40 35.56 -3.36 -13.38
N ARG A 41 34.38 -3.17 -14.00
CA ARG A 41 34.22 -2.30 -15.18
C ARG A 41 34.66 -0.87 -14.92
N ILE A 42 34.46 -0.40 -13.69
CA ILE A 42 35.14 0.77 -13.13
C ILE A 42 36.23 0.23 -12.20
N PRO A 43 37.51 0.27 -12.64
CA PRO A 43 38.62 -0.16 -11.80
C PRO A 43 38.70 0.71 -10.55
N TRP A 44 38.95 0.10 -9.40
CA TRP A 44 38.97 0.81 -8.12
C TRP A 44 40.05 0.25 -7.20
N PRO A 45 40.70 1.07 -6.35
CA PRO A 45 41.67 0.56 -5.38
C PRO A 45 41.08 -0.47 -4.42
N VAL A 46 41.81 -1.55 -4.22
CA VAL A 46 41.56 -2.58 -3.21
C VAL A 46 42.49 -2.36 -2.03
N GLY A 47 41.90 -2.08 -0.86
CA GLY A 47 42.60 -1.86 0.39
C GLY A 47 42.76 -3.14 1.20
N LYS A 48 43.97 -3.38 1.67
CA LYS A 48 44.34 -4.42 2.62
C LYS A 48 44.31 -3.85 4.04
N LYS A 49 43.61 -4.55 4.96
CA LYS A 49 43.65 -4.31 6.41
C LYS A 49 43.78 -5.67 7.08
N GLY A 50 44.95 -5.97 7.64
CA GLY A 50 45.30 -7.34 8.04
C GLY A 50 45.26 -8.30 6.84
N SER A 51 44.56 -9.42 6.97
CA SER A 51 44.32 -10.38 5.87
C SER A 51 43.15 -10.01 4.95
N ALA A 52 42.30 -9.06 5.35
CA ALA A 52 41.08 -8.74 4.61
C ALA A 52 41.33 -7.77 3.44
N LEU A 53 40.90 -8.19 2.24
CA LEU A 53 40.93 -7.40 1.00
C LEU A 53 39.52 -6.94 0.63
N SER A 54 39.33 -5.65 0.41
CA SER A 54 38.05 -5.09 -0.07
C SER A 54 38.30 -3.75 -0.78
N LEU A 55 37.39 -3.32 -1.65
CA LEU A 55 37.51 -2.01 -2.28
C LEU A 55 37.55 -0.91 -1.22
N VAL A 56 38.37 0.11 -1.47
CA VAL A 56 38.45 1.31 -0.63
C VAL A 56 37.22 2.17 -0.90
N LEU A 57 36.36 2.31 0.11
CA LEU A 57 35.20 3.19 0.03
C LEU A 57 35.67 4.64 0.23
N THR A 58 35.92 5.33 -0.87
CA THR A 58 36.39 6.73 -0.89
C THR A 58 35.90 7.43 -2.16
N GLY A 59 35.92 8.76 -2.16
CA GLY A 59 35.63 9.61 -3.32
C GLY A 59 34.35 9.23 -4.07
N ASP A 60 34.48 9.03 -5.39
CA ASP A 60 33.35 8.76 -6.28
C ASP A 60 32.64 7.41 -5.99
N LEU A 61 33.33 6.40 -5.46
CA LEU A 61 32.65 5.16 -5.04
C LEU A 61 31.74 5.43 -3.84
N ALA A 62 32.16 6.26 -2.88
CA ALA A 62 31.31 6.65 -1.76
C ALA A 62 30.11 7.50 -2.23
N ARG A 63 30.29 8.34 -3.27
CA ARG A 63 29.18 9.06 -3.94
C ARG A 63 28.20 8.09 -4.61
N ALA A 64 28.72 7.11 -5.37
CA ALA A 64 27.92 6.10 -6.04
C ALA A 64 27.09 5.28 -5.02
N VAL A 65 27.67 4.86 -3.90
CA VAL A 65 26.97 4.06 -2.89
C VAL A 65 25.79 4.82 -2.25
N ARG A 66 25.90 6.15 -2.13
CA ARG A 66 24.85 7.03 -1.59
C ARG A 66 23.68 7.26 -2.56
N GLN A 67 23.91 7.19 -3.88
CA GLN A 67 22.92 7.63 -4.87
C GLN A 67 22.45 6.50 -5.78
N GLU A 68 23.36 5.65 -6.25
CA GLU A 68 23.07 4.62 -7.24
C GLU A 68 22.27 3.46 -6.65
N ALA A 69 21.65 2.71 -7.56
CA ALA A 69 20.99 1.47 -7.21
C ALA A 69 22.01 0.36 -6.92
N VAL A 70 21.61 -0.61 -6.08
CA VAL A 70 22.45 -1.77 -5.76
C VAL A 70 22.88 -2.55 -7.03
N PRO A 71 22.00 -2.85 -8.01
CA PRO A 71 22.40 -3.61 -9.18
C PRO A 71 23.44 -2.88 -10.05
N ALA A 72 23.37 -1.56 -10.16
CA ALA A 72 24.38 -0.75 -10.84
C ALA A 72 25.74 -0.84 -10.15
N ILE A 73 25.80 -0.63 -8.82
CA ILE A 73 27.06 -0.70 -8.07
C ILE A 73 27.72 -2.08 -8.23
N LYS A 74 26.92 -3.15 -8.15
CA LYS A 74 27.41 -4.52 -8.35
C LYS A 74 28.00 -4.71 -9.74
N HIS A 75 27.30 -4.25 -10.77
CA HIS A 75 27.70 -4.44 -12.16
C HIS A 75 28.99 -3.70 -12.50
N TRP A 76 29.11 -2.45 -12.06
CA TRP A 76 30.22 -1.58 -12.41
C TRP A 76 31.48 -1.81 -11.56
N TRP A 77 31.34 -2.03 -10.25
CA TRP A 77 32.48 -2.28 -9.36
C TRP A 77 32.76 -3.75 -9.06
N GLY A 78 31.96 -4.67 -9.58
CA GLY A 78 32.20 -6.12 -9.44
C GLY A 78 32.03 -6.65 -8.01
N VAL A 79 31.14 -6.05 -7.22
CA VAL A 79 30.94 -6.40 -5.80
C VAL A 79 29.63 -7.16 -5.55
N GLY A 80 29.56 -7.86 -4.41
CA GLY A 80 28.36 -8.55 -3.96
C GLY A 80 27.34 -7.61 -3.30
N THR A 81 26.07 -8.03 -3.26
CA THR A 81 24.97 -7.28 -2.61
C THR A 81 25.27 -6.96 -1.14
N ASN A 82 25.78 -7.95 -0.40
CA ASN A 82 26.12 -7.80 1.02
C ASN A 82 27.22 -6.75 1.26
N THR A 83 28.16 -6.61 0.32
CA THR A 83 29.20 -5.57 0.39
C THR A 83 28.57 -4.19 0.30
N VAL A 84 27.68 -3.98 -0.67
CA VAL A 84 26.96 -2.70 -0.84
C VAL A 84 26.11 -2.39 0.39
N TRP A 85 25.45 -3.38 0.98
CA TRP A 85 24.66 -3.19 2.21
C TRP A 85 25.53 -2.78 3.40
N LYS A 86 26.69 -3.43 3.58
CA LYS A 86 27.65 -3.05 4.63
C LYS A 86 28.17 -1.63 4.44
N TRP A 87 28.50 -1.26 3.19
CA TRP A 87 28.93 0.11 2.88
C TRP A 87 27.84 1.13 3.16
N ARG A 88 26.60 0.87 2.74
CA ARG A 88 25.47 1.78 3.02
C ARG A 88 25.23 1.95 4.51
N ARG A 89 25.28 0.87 5.29
CA ARG A 89 25.18 0.95 6.75
C ARG A 89 26.30 1.77 7.37
N ALA A 90 27.54 1.61 6.91
CA ALA A 90 28.67 2.40 7.36
C ALA A 90 28.52 3.89 7.01
N LEU A 91 27.92 4.20 5.86
CA LEU A 91 27.63 5.57 5.42
C LEU A 91 26.32 6.15 5.97
N GLY A 92 25.56 5.41 6.80
CA GLY A 92 24.26 5.85 7.31
C GLY A 92 23.15 5.97 6.27
N VAL A 93 23.24 5.23 5.16
CA VAL A 93 22.30 5.28 4.03
C VAL A 93 21.31 4.12 4.12
N GLU A 94 20.02 4.40 4.24
CA GLU A 94 18.97 3.37 4.26
C GLU A 94 18.39 3.05 2.87
N ASP A 95 17.98 4.09 2.13
CA ASP A 95 17.48 3.97 0.75
C ASP A 95 18.17 5.00 -0.15
N THR A 96 18.26 4.69 -1.44
CA THR A 96 18.93 5.57 -2.43
C THR A 96 17.98 5.94 -3.55
N GLU A 97 18.19 7.11 -4.14
CA GLU A 97 17.34 7.60 -5.22
C GLU A 97 17.38 6.66 -6.44
N GLY A 98 18.54 6.08 -6.76
CA GLY A 98 18.65 5.07 -7.81
C GLY A 98 17.80 3.83 -7.56
N ASN A 99 17.71 3.35 -6.31
CA ASN A 99 16.79 2.27 -5.95
C ASN A 99 15.33 2.69 -6.13
N ARG A 100 14.98 3.95 -5.78
CA ARG A 100 13.61 4.47 -5.96
C ARG A 100 13.24 4.54 -7.43
N LEU A 101 14.12 5.08 -8.27
CA LEU A 101 13.91 5.20 -9.71
C LEU A 101 13.69 3.85 -10.35
N ILE A 102 14.50 2.84 -10.03
CA ILE A 102 14.27 1.46 -10.53
C ILE A 102 12.88 0.94 -10.13
N ARG A 103 12.42 1.17 -8.89
CA ARG A 103 11.09 0.75 -8.46
C ARG A 103 9.99 1.45 -9.27
N VAL A 104 10.11 2.75 -9.49
CA VAL A 104 9.14 3.55 -10.26
C VAL A 104 9.15 3.13 -11.73
N GLU A 105 10.33 2.99 -12.35
CA GLU A 105 10.48 2.55 -13.74
C GLU A 105 9.92 1.13 -13.94
N HIS A 106 10.02 0.24 -12.94
CA HIS A 106 9.40 -1.09 -12.97
C HIS A 106 7.89 -1.09 -12.72
N GLN A 107 7.30 0.01 -12.25
CA GLN A 107 5.84 0.14 -12.09
C GLN A 107 5.20 0.53 -13.43
N THR A 108 5.19 -0.41 -14.37
CA THR A 108 4.35 -0.25 -15.57
C THR A 108 2.87 -0.48 -15.21
N PRO A 109 1.92 0.19 -15.89
CA PRO A 109 0.49 -0.02 -15.64
C PRO A 109 0.09 -1.50 -15.72
N GLU A 110 0.69 -2.25 -16.64
CA GLU A 110 0.49 -3.70 -16.80
C GLU A 110 0.98 -4.49 -15.59
N ARG A 111 2.18 -4.21 -15.08
CA ARG A 111 2.73 -4.90 -13.91
C ARG A 111 1.96 -4.56 -12.64
N VAL A 112 1.55 -3.30 -12.48
CA VAL A 112 0.69 -2.87 -11.38
C VAL A 112 -0.68 -3.56 -11.49
N ALA A 113 -1.29 -3.61 -12.68
CA ALA A 113 -2.55 -4.29 -12.90
C ALA A 113 -2.44 -5.81 -12.62
N ALA A 114 -1.37 -6.46 -13.06
CA ALA A 114 -1.11 -7.87 -12.79
C ALA A 114 -0.94 -8.14 -11.28
N PHE A 115 -0.18 -7.29 -10.58
CA PHE A 115 0.00 -7.38 -9.13
C PHE A 115 -1.32 -7.17 -8.37
N VAL A 116 -2.10 -6.15 -8.75
CA VAL A 116 -3.42 -5.89 -8.18
C VAL A 116 -4.37 -7.06 -8.44
N LYS A 117 -4.40 -7.60 -9.67
CA LYS A 117 -5.21 -8.77 -10.03
C LYS A 117 -4.83 -10.00 -9.20
N ALA A 118 -3.54 -10.23 -8.95
CA ALA A 118 -3.07 -11.34 -8.13
C ALA A 118 -3.47 -11.19 -6.65
N ILE A 119 -3.50 -9.96 -6.12
CA ILE A 119 -3.78 -9.70 -4.70
C ILE A 119 -5.26 -9.50 -4.42
N ALA A 120 -6.05 -8.98 -5.37
CA ALA A 120 -7.46 -8.65 -5.17
C ALA A 120 -8.30 -9.80 -4.56
N PRO A 121 -8.14 -11.07 -4.96
CA PRO A 121 -8.91 -12.18 -4.39
C PRO A 121 -8.65 -12.39 -2.90
N SER A 122 -7.39 -12.27 -2.46
CA SER A 122 -6.98 -12.51 -1.07
C SER A 122 -6.97 -11.24 -0.21
N ALA A 123 -7.04 -10.05 -0.82
CA ALA A 123 -6.96 -8.78 -0.11
C ALA A 123 -8.05 -8.60 0.95
N ARG A 124 -9.26 -9.12 0.67
CA ARG A 124 -10.43 -9.09 1.57
C ARG A 124 -10.73 -10.44 2.22
N SER A 125 -9.83 -11.42 2.14
CA SER A 125 -10.09 -12.74 2.74
C SER A 125 -10.36 -12.61 4.24
N PRO A 126 -11.32 -13.38 4.79
CA PRO A 126 -11.61 -13.41 6.23
C PRO A 126 -10.37 -13.74 7.06
N GLU A 127 -9.55 -14.69 6.60
CA GLU A 127 -8.31 -15.11 7.25
C GLU A 127 -7.29 -13.97 7.37
N ARG A 128 -7.04 -13.23 6.28
CA ARG A 128 -6.13 -12.08 6.29
C ARG A 128 -6.62 -11.00 7.24
N ARG A 129 -7.94 -10.73 7.23
CA ARG A 129 -8.57 -9.77 8.16
C ARG A 129 -8.44 -10.22 9.62
N ALA A 130 -8.67 -11.51 9.90
CA ALA A 130 -8.52 -12.08 11.23
C ALA A 130 -7.07 -11.97 11.73
N LYS A 131 -6.08 -12.26 10.88
CA LYS A 131 -4.65 -12.11 11.20
C LYS A 131 -4.28 -10.66 11.52
N ILE A 132 -4.75 -9.70 10.70
CA ILE A 132 -4.54 -8.27 10.95
C ILE A 132 -5.20 -7.84 12.27
N ALA A 133 -6.45 -8.26 12.51
CA ALA A 133 -7.19 -7.93 13.72
C ALA A 133 -6.51 -8.50 14.97
N ALA A 134 -6.11 -9.79 14.94
CA ALA A 134 -5.38 -10.44 16.03
C ALA A 134 -4.07 -9.72 16.34
N ALA A 135 -3.31 -9.33 15.32
CA ALA A 135 -2.05 -8.61 15.51
C ALA A 135 -2.21 -7.19 16.08
N LYS A 136 -3.41 -6.58 15.96
CA LYS A 136 -3.72 -5.22 16.42
C LYS A 136 -4.52 -5.17 17.72
N ARG A 137 -5.27 -6.21 18.05
CA ARG A 137 -6.10 -6.27 19.26
C ARG A 137 -5.23 -6.09 20.51
N GLY A 138 -5.69 -5.24 21.43
CA GLY A 138 -5.01 -4.98 22.71
C GLY A 138 -3.76 -4.11 22.64
N LYS A 139 -3.29 -3.70 21.46
CA LYS A 139 -2.13 -2.79 21.34
C LYS A 139 -2.61 -1.33 21.43
N PRO A 140 -2.34 -0.62 22.55
CA PRO A 140 -2.71 0.78 22.64
C PRO A 140 -1.96 1.59 21.58
N ARG A 141 -2.63 2.61 21.04
CA ARG A 141 -1.99 3.52 20.10
C ARG A 141 -0.92 4.30 20.87
N PRO A 142 0.33 4.41 20.37
CA PRO A 142 1.39 5.13 21.08
C PRO A 142 0.99 6.58 21.37
N ALA A 143 1.38 7.11 22.53
CA ALA A 143 0.96 8.43 23.01
C ALA A 143 1.27 9.56 22.01
N HIS A 144 2.46 9.55 21.41
CA HIS A 144 2.84 10.57 20.42
C HIS A 144 1.93 10.55 19.17
N VAL A 145 1.43 9.38 18.74
CA VAL A 145 0.49 9.29 17.61
C VAL A 145 -0.88 9.82 18.01
N VAL A 146 -1.32 9.57 19.24
CA VAL A 146 -2.57 10.14 19.77
C VAL A 146 -2.49 11.66 19.79
N GLU A 147 -1.36 12.22 20.21
CA GLU A 147 -1.14 13.66 20.24
C GLU A 147 -1.09 14.27 18.83
N ILE A 148 -0.37 13.66 17.88
CA ILE A 148 -0.38 14.07 16.47
C ILE A 148 -1.82 14.11 15.92
N LEU A 149 -2.61 13.07 16.19
CA LEU A 149 -4.00 13.00 15.74
C LEU A 149 -4.89 14.04 16.44
N ARG A 150 -4.63 14.32 17.72
CA ARG A 150 -5.32 15.38 18.45
C ARG A 150 -5.04 16.73 17.79
N GLN A 151 -3.76 17.09 17.62
CA GLN A 151 -3.36 18.34 16.97
C GLN A 151 -3.93 18.49 15.56
N ALA A 152 -3.92 17.41 14.77
CA ALA A 152 -4.42 17.43 13.40
C ALA A 152 -5.95 17.55 13.28
N ASN A 153 -6.70 17.16 14.31
CA ASN A 153 -8.17 17.10 14.26
C ASN A 153 -8.86 18.10 15.18
N VAL A 154 -8.18 18.67 16.19
CA VAL A 154 -8.73 19.74 17.03
C VAL A 154 -9.08 20.93 16.14
N GLY A 155 -10.32 21.41 16.27
CA GLY A 155 -10.83 22.53 15.47
C GLY A 155 -11.23 22.19 14.02
N LYS A 156 -10.89 21.00 13.51
CA LYS A 156 -11.28 20.58 12.15
C LYS A 156 -12.78 20.34 12.08
N ARG A 157 -13.49 21.23 11.39
CA ARG A 157 -14.92 21.10 11.13
C ARG A 157 -15.14 20.40 9.78
N HIS A 158 -16.22 19.64 9.68
CA HIS A 158 -16.70 19.14 8.40
C HIS A 158 -16.94 20.31 7.45
N THR A 159 -16.54 20.15 6.19
CA THR A 159 -16.85 21.11 5.12
C THR A 159 -18.37 21.27 4.99
N GLU A 160 -18.82 22.42 4.48
CA GLU A 160 -20.25 22.67 4.28
C GLU A 160 -20.89 21.62 3.38
N ALA A 161 -20.22 21.20 2.30
CA ALA A 161 -20.70 20.13 1.44
C ALA A 161 -20.84 18.79 2.20
N SER A 162 -19.90 18.46 3.10
CA SER A 162 -19.99 17.26 3.95
C SER A 162 -21.15 17.37 4.94
N ARG A 163 -21.33 18.56 5.55
CA ARG A 163 -22.44 18.84 6.47
C ARG A 163 -23.79 18.78 5.76
N ALA A 164 -23.90 19.33 4.56
CA ALA A 164 -25.10 19.26 3.73
C ALA A 164 -25.46 17.81 3.37
N LYS A 165 -24.49 16.99 2.98
CA LYS A 165 -24.71 15.55 2.74
C LYS A 165 -25.19 14.81 3.99
N MET A 166 -24.59 15.09 5.15
CA MET A 166 -25.03 14.51 6.43
C MET A 166 -26.46 14.96 6.78
N SER A 167 -26.78 16.24 6.60
CA SER A 167 -28.12 16.80 6.84
C SER A 167 -29.16 16.19 5.90
N ALA A 168 -28.86 16.10 4.60
CA ALA A 168 -29.74 15.45 3.62
C ALA A 168 -30.01 13.98 3.97
N SER A 169 -28.96 13.23 4.38
CA SER A 169 -29.10 11.84 4.83
C SER A 169 -29.97 11.72 6.09
N GLN A 170 -29.78 12.61 7.07
CA GLN A 170 -30.60 12.65 8.28
C GLN A 170 -32.06 13.02 7.99
N LYS A 171 -32.32 14.02 7.14
CA LYS A 171 -33.68 14.37 6.69
C LYS A 171 -34.35 13.22 5.98
N ALA A 172 -33.67 12.58 5.03
CA ALA A 172 -34.18 11.39 4.35
C ALA A 172 -34.42 10.20 5.31
N ARG A 173 -33.67 10.12 6.42
CA ARG A 173 -33.92 9.14 7.48
C ARG A 173 -35.15 9.50 8.33
N ALA A 174 -35.33 10.78 8.65
CA ALA A 174 -36.48 11.29 9.40
C ALA A 174 -37.78 11.11 8.60
N GLU A 175 -37.79 11.42 7.30
CA GLU A 175 -38.92 11.17 6.39
C GLU A 175 -39.31 9.68 6.32
N ARG A 176 -38.33 8.78 6.46
CA ARG A 176 -38.55 7.33 6.55
C ARG A 176 -38.92 6.86 7.97
N GLY A 177 -39.09 7.76 8.93
CA GLY A 177 -39.52 7.44 10.31
C GLY A 177 -38.39 7.06 11.26
N ASN A 178 -37.14 7.48 11.02
CA ASN A 178 -35.97 7.26 11.89
C ASN A 178 -35.62 5.80 12.25
N LEU A 179 -36.22 4.84 11.54
CA LEU A 179 -35.98 3.41 11.71
C LEU A 179 -34.49 3.04 11.50
N PRO A 180 -33.99 1.99 12.20
CA PRO A 180 -32.65 1.48 11.96
C PRO A 180 -32.52 1.04 10.48
N PRO A 181 -31.34 1.19 9.85
CA PRO A 181 -31.14 0.79 8.45
C PRO A 181 -31.56 -0.65 8.12
N ALA A 182 -31.47 -1.55 9.11
CA ALA A 182 -31.87 -2.96 8.99
C ALA A 182 -33.39 -3.18 8.94
N ALA A 183 -34.21 -2.21 9.36
CA ALA A 183 -35.67 -2.33 9.38
C ALA A 183 -36.32 -2.26 7.98
N GLY A 184 -35.55 -1.89 6.95
CA GLY A 184 -36.04 -1.77 5.57
C GLY A 184 -36.99 -0.59 5.35
N VAL A 185 -37.49 -0.45 4.11
CA VAL A 185 -38.46 0.60 3.77
C VAL A 185 -39.84 0.22 4.34
N PRO A 186 -40.48 1.06 5.18
CA PRO A 186 -41.79 0.76 5.76
C PRO A 186 -42.87 0.65 4.66
N TRP A 187 -43.90 -0.18 4.88
CA TRP A 187 -45.02 -0.34 3.95
C TRP A 187 -45.98 0.83 4.06
N SER A 188 -46.20 1.56 2.97
CA SER A 188 -47.15 2.67 2.92
C SER A 188 -48.61 2.20 2.89
N ALA A 189 -49.55 3.06 3.27
CA ALA A 189 -50.98 2.75 3.24
C ALA A 189 -51.48 2.35 1.83
N LYS A 190 -50.95 2.99 0.78
CA LYS A 190 -51.26 2.65 -0.62
C LYS A 190 -50.76 1.23 -0.97
N GLU A 191 -49.54 0.88 -0.57
CA GLU A 191 -49.00 -0.47 -0.78
C GLU A 191 -49.78 -1.52 0.01
N LEU A 192 -50.18 -1.24 1.25
CA LEU A 192 -51.03 -2.13 2.05
C LEU A 192 -52.40 -2.36 1.40
N LYS A 193 -52.99 -1.35 0.74
CA LYS A 193 -54.22 -1.50 -0.02
C LYS A 193 -54.01 -2.42 -1.24
N LEU A 194 -52.92 -2.23 -1.98
CA LEU A 194 -52.59 -3.09 -3.13
C LEU A 194 -52.38 -4.55 -2.73
N LEU A 195 -51.78 -4.81 -1.56
CA LEU A 195 -51.61 -6.17 -1.02
C LEU A 195 -52.95 -6.89 -0.78
N ARG A 196 -54.02 -6.15 -0.46
CA ARG A 196 -55.36 -6.73 -0.23
C ARG A 196 -56.12 -6.98 -1.53
N THR A 197 -55.85 -6.21 -2.58
CA THR A 197 -56.68 -6.21 -3.80
C THR A 197 -56.06 -6.95 -4.98
N LEU A 198 -54.72 -6.97 -5.12
CA LEU A 198 -54.05 -7.48 -6.31
C LEU A 198 -53.24 -8.76 -6.03
N PRO A 199 -52.99 -9.58 -7.06
CA PRO A 199 -52.06 -10.71 -6.98
C PRO A 199 -50.64 -10.25 -6.63
N ALA A 200 -49.91 -11.08 -5.88
CA ALA A 200 -48.58 -10.75 -5.36
C ALA A 200 -47.58 -10.34 -6.46
N LYS A 201 -47.67 -10.95 -7.65
CA LYS A 201 -46.81 -10.62 -8.81
C LYS A 201 -47.05 -9.19 -9.33
N THR A 202 -48.30 -8.77 -9.37
CA THR A 202 -48.68 -7.42 -9.82
C THR A 202 -48.29 -6.37 -8.77
N VAL A 203 -48.42 -6.69 -7.49
CA VAL A 203 -47.99 -5.81 -6.40
C VAL A 203 -46.47 -5.62 -6.41
N ALA A 204 -45.68 -6.69 -6.58
CA ALA A 204 -44.23 -6.59 -6.69
C ALA A 204 -43.81 -5.66 -7.85
N LYS A 205 -44.41 -5.83 -9.04
CA LYS A 205 -44.11 -4.99 -10.21
C LYS A 205 -44.48 -3.51 -10.00
N ARG A 206 -45.60 -3.23 -9.32
CA ARG A 206 -46.08 -1.85 -9.07
C ARG A 206 -45.36 -1.13 -7.94
N THR A 207 -44.87 -1.86 -6.94
CA THR A 207 -44.21 -1.28 -5.75
C THR A 207 -42.68 -1.30 -5.83
N GLY A 208 -42.11 -2.03 -6.81
CA GLY A 208 -40.66 -2.23 -6.93
C GLY A 208 -40.07 -3.12 -5.83
N ARG A 209 -40.90 -3.69 -4.96
CA ARG A 209 -40.47 -4.63 -3.91
C ARG A 209 -40.30 -6.04 -4.45
N THR A 210 -39.44 -6.82 -3.81
CA THR A 210 -39.25 -8.24 -4.18
C THR A 210 -40.52 -9.05 -3.89
N LEU A 211 -40.75 -10.10 -4.69
CA LEU A 211 -41.85 -11.04 -4.47
C LEU A 211 -41.86 -11.60 -3.05
N GLN A 212 -40.69 -11.98 -2.52
CA GLN A 212 -40.56 -12.51 -1.16
C GLN A 212 -41.01 -11.51 -0.09
N ALA A 213 -40.68 -10.22 -0.23
CA ALA A 213 -41.14 -9.18 0.69
C ALA A 213 -42.67 -9.02 0.65
N VAL A 214 -43.28 -9.12 -0.54
CA VAL A 214 -44.74 -9.10 -0.72
C VAL A 214 -45.39 -10.26 0.02
N TYR A 215 -44.89 -11.50 -0.15
CA TYR A 215 -45.45 -12.68 0.53
C TYR A 215 -45.24 -12.63 2.04
N ALA A 216 -44.04 -12.27 2.51
CA ALA A 216 -43.79 -12.11 3.95
C ALA A 216 -44.75 -11.09 4.58
N ARG A 217 -45.04 -9.98 3.88
CA ARG A 217 -46.00 -8.99 4.37
C ARG A 217 -47.44 -9.47 4.31
N ARG A 218 -47.87 -10.18 3.26
CA ARG A 218 -49.23 -10.78 3.18
C ARG A 218 -49.46 -11.80 4.29
N SER A 219 -48.47 -12.67 4.54
CA SER A 219 -48.49 -13.64 5.64
C SER A 219 -48.63 -12.96 7.00
N LEU A 220 -47.85 -11.90 7.27
CA LEU A 220 -47.99 -11.08 8.49
C LEU A 220 -49.38 -10.44 8.64
N LEU A 221 -50.01 -10.06 7.52
CA LEU A 221 -51.36 -9.49 7.49
C LEU A 221 -52.47 -10.56 7.45
N LYS A 222 -52.11 -11.85 7.56
CA LYS A 222 -53.02 -13.00 7.43
C LYS A 222 -53.86 -12.98 6.15
N LEU A 223 -53.30 -12.44 5.07
CA LEU A 223 -53.95 -12.44 3.76
C LEU A 223 -53.66 -13.76 3.03
N PRO A 224 -54.60 -14.28 2.22
CA PRO A 224 -54.35 -15.45 1.41
C PRO A 224 -53.22 -15.15 0.43
N ASP A 225 -52.16 -15.95 0.45
CA ASP A 225 -50.98 -15.73 -0.40
C ASP A 225 -51.21 -16.05 -1.88
N GLY A 226 -52.38 -16.62 -2.24
CA GLY A 226 -52.72 -17.01 -3.61
C GLY A 226 -51.87 -18.15 -4.19
N ARG A 227 -50.91 -18.68 -3.41
CA ARG A 227 -50.09 -19.85 -3.75
C ARG A 227 -50.75 -21.19 -3.38
N ARG A 228 -51.72 -21.16 -2.47
CA ARG A 228 -52.58 -22.29 -2.13
C ARG A 228 -53.94 -22.00 -2.74
N ALA A 229 -54.32 -22.75 -3.77
CA ALA A 229 -55.70 -22.74 -4.24
C ALA A 229 -56.61 -23.13 -3.07
N ALA A 230 -57.78 -22.49 -2.97
CA ALA A 230 -58.82 -22.93 -2.07
C ALA A 230 -59.10 -24.41 -2.36
N LYS A 231 -59.07 -25.23 -1.31
CA LYS A 231 -59.47 -26.63 -1.37
C LYS A 231 -60.99 -26.70 -1.32
#